data_AF-A0A259PP89-F1
#
_entry.id   AF-A0A259PP89-F1
#
_cell.length_a   1.000
_cell.length_b   1.000
_cell.length_c   1.000
_cell.angle_alpha   90.00
_cell.angle_beta   90.00
_cell.angle_gamma   90.00
#
_symmetry.space_group_name_H-M   'P 1'
#
loop_
_entity.id
_entity.type
_entity.pdbx_description
1 polymer ?
#
loop_
_entity_poly.entity_id
_entity_poly.type
_entity_poly.pdbx_seq_one_letter_code
_entity_poly.pdbx_strand_id
1 'polypeptide(L)' 'MGLDDKIRHQAEEAKGKAEQGVGRATDNERLEAEGKKDEAVGELKQEGDRLKDKLS' A
#
# COMPACT_ATOMS: atom_id res chain seq x y z
N MET A 1 10.58 -14.27 -9.09
CA MET A 1 9.98 -13.57 -7.93
C MET A 1 9.96 -14.55 -6.76
N GLY A 2 10.77 -14.29 -5.74
CA GLY A 2 10.98 -15.20 -4.60
C GLY A 2 9.89 -15.09 -3.54
N LEU A 3 9.86 -16.05 -2.62
CA LEU A 3 8.97 -16.05 -1.45
C LEU A 3 9.13 -14.77 -0.62
N ASP A 4 10.35 -14.26 -0.53
CA ASP A 4 10.73 -13.03 0.16
C ASP A 4 10.04 -11.79 -0.41
N ASP A 5 9.89 -11.69 -1.74
CA ASP A 5 9.18 -10.60 -2.41
C ASP A 5 7.70 -10.60 -2.03
N LYS A 6 7.05 -11.78 -2.07
CA LYS A 6 5.64 -11.91 -1.67
C LYS A 6 5.42 -11.60 -0.19
N ILE A 7 6.33 -12.03 0.67
CA ILE A 7 6.23 -11.77 2.12
C ILE A 7 6.40 -10.29 2.40
N ARG A 8 7.38 -9.62 1.78
CA ARG A 8 7.57 -8.17 1.90
C ARG A 8 6.35 -7.39 1.43
N HIS A 9 5.81 -7.75 0.26
CA HIS A 9 4.63 -7.07 -0.28
C HIS A 9 3.41 -7.21 0.64
N GLN A 10 3.18 -8.41 1.19
CA GLN A 10 2.10 -8.61 2.17
C GLN A 10 2.37 -7.93 3.50
N ALA A 11 3.63 -7.85 3.94
CA ALA A 11 4.00 -7.15 5.17
C ALA A 11 3.79 -5.64 5.04
N GLU A 12 4.13 -5.04 3.90
CA GLU A 12 3.86 -3.62 3.62
C GLU A 12 2.35 -3.33 3.56
N GLU A 13 1.57 -4.18 2.89
CA GLU A 13 0.09 -4.06 2.91
C GLU A 13 -0.49 -4.17 4.32
N ALA A 14 -0.02 -5.15 5.10
CA ALA A 14 -0.48 -5.34 6.48
C ALA A 14 -0.10 -4.15 7.37
N LYS A 15 1.10 -3.59 7.17
CA LYS A 15 1.57 -2.39 7.89
C LYS A 15 0.73 -1.17 7.56
N GLY A 16 0.45 -0.91 6.28
CA GLY A 16 -0.41 0.20 5.85
C GLY A 16 -1.84 0.10 6.40
N LYS A 17 -2.44 -1.09 6.36
CA LYS A 17 -3.76 -1.35 6.96
C LYS A 17 -3.75 -1.19 8.48
N ALA A 18 -2.68 -1.63 9.14
CA ALA A 18 -2.50 -1.43 10.57
C ALA A 18 -2.35 0.05 10.93
N GLU A 19 -1.57 0.83 10.17
CA GLU A 19 -1.42 2.28 10.37
C GLU A 19 -2.75 3.03 10.15
N GLN A 20 -3.54 2.67 9.15
CA GLN A 20 -4.89 3.22 9.00
C GLN A 20 -5.79 2.86 10.18
N GLY A 21 -5.77 1.60 10.63
CA GLY A 21 -6.61 1.11 11.72
C GLY A 21 -6.24 1.75 13.07
N VAL A 22 -4.95 1.85 13.36
CA VAL A 22 -4.43 2.52 14.55
C VAL A 22 -4.68 4.02 14.46
N GLY A 23 -4.44 4.66 13.32
CA GLY A 23 -4.72 6.07 13.10
C GLY A 23 -6.18 6.43 13.38
N ARG A 24 -7.13 5.60 12.91
CA ARG A 24 -8.56 5.74 13.23
C ARG A 24 -8.86 5.54 14.70
N ALA A 25 -8.27 4.52 15.32
CA ALA A 25 -8.53 4.17 16.71
C ALA A 25 -7.96 5.19 17.70
N THR A 26 -6.87 5.88 17.35
CA THR A 26 -6.20 6.86 18.21
C THR A 26 -6.49 8.31 17.82
N ASP A 27 -7.41 8.56 16.88
CA ASP A 27 -7.70 9.90 16.33
C ASP A 27 -6.42 10.59 15.79
N ASN A 28 -5.49 9.80 15.24
CA ASN A 28 -4.23 10.31 14.69
C ASN A 28 -4.33 10.43 13.17
N GLU A 29 -4.75 11.62 12.74
CA GLU A 29 -4.93 11.98 11.33
C GLU A 29 -3.67 11.75 10.48
N ARG A 30 -2.46 11.79 11.08
CA ARG A 30 -1.22 11.55 10.32
C ARG A 30 -1.08 10.10 9.90
N LEU A 31 -1.30 9.17 10.83
CA LEU A 31 -1.22 7.73 10.55
C LEU A 31 -2.31 7.28 9.57
N GLU A 32 -3.52 7.85 9.68
CA GLU A 32 -4.57 7.58 8.70
C GLU A 32 -4.19 8.13 7.31
N ALA A 33 -3.64 9.36 7.26
CA ALA A 33 -3.25 9.98 6.01
C ALA A 33 -2.06 9.28 5.34
N GLU A 34 -1.06 8.79 6.09
CA GLU A 34 0.03 7.97 5.56
C GLU A 34 -0.50 6.68 4.95
N GLY A 35 -1.30 5.92 5.70
CA GLY A 35 -1.84 4.65 5.20
C GLY A 35 -2.76 4.81 3.98
N LYS A 36 -3.51 5.90 3.87
CA LYS A 36 -4.33 6.21 2.68
C LYS A 36 -3.47 6.66 1.48
N LYS A 37 -2.39 7.40 1.73
CA LYS A 37 -1.46 7.85 0.67
C LYS A 37 -0.71 6.67 0.08
N ASP A 38 -0.20 5.76 0.90
CA ASP A 38 0.49 4.56 0.44
C ASP A 38 -0.42 3.66 -0.40
N GLU A 39 -1.68 3.49 0.01
CA GLU A 39 -2.69 2.74 -0.76
C GLU A 39 -2.93 3.37 -2.14
N ALA A 40 -3.15 4.69 -2.19
CA ALA A 40 -3.36 5.42 -3.45
C ALA A 40 -2.13 5.36 -4.39
N VAL A 41 -0.92 5.52 -3.85
CA VAL A 41 0.33 5.41 -4.63
C VAL A 41 0.53 3.98 -5.14
N GLY A 42 0.20 2.97 -4.34
CA GLY A 42 0.25 1.56 -4.72
C GLY A 42 -0.70 1.24 -5.87
N GLU A 43 -1.96 1.67 -5.79
CA GLU A 43 -2.94 1.51 -6.87
C GLU A 43 -2.49 2.21 -8.15
N LEU A 44 -2.03 3.46 -8.06
CA LEU A 44 -1.51 4.20 -9.21
C LEU A 44 -0.30 3.51 -9.87
N LYS A 45 0.61 2.95 -9.08
CA LYS A 45 1.73 2.16 -9.60
C LYS A 45 1.24 0.90 -10.30
N GLN A 46 0.36 0.13 -9.67
CA GLN A 46 -0.15 -1.10 -10.28
C GLN A 46 -0.92 -0.83 -11.58
N GLU A 47 -1.74 0.22 -11.61
CA GLU A 47 -2.51 0.58 -12.80
C GLU A 47 -1.60 1.14 -13.90
N GLY A 48 -0.60 1.94 -13.54
CA GLY A 48 0.45 2.41 -14.44
C GLY A 48 1.28 1.27 -15.03
N ASP A 49 1.72 0.32 -14.20
CA ASP A 49 2.45 -0.88 -14.66
C ASP A 49 1.57 -1.73 -15.58
N ARG A 50 0.29 -1.95 -15.25
CA ARG A 50 -0.65 -2.68 -16.14
C ARG A 50 -0.83 -2.00 -17.49
N LEU A 51 -0.93 -0.68 -17.52
CA LEU A 51 -1.04 0.08 -18.77
C LEU A 51 0.23 -0.08 -19.61
N LYS A 52 1.40 0.00 -18.96
CA LYS A 52 2.70 -0.13 -19.61
C LYS A 52 2.93 -1.55 -20.14
N ASP A 53 2.55 -2.57 -19.39
CA ASP A 53 2.60 -3.99 -19.77
C ASP A 53 1.68 -4.30 -20.95
N LYS A 54 0.48 -3.69 -21.00
CA LYS A 54 -0.45 -3.80 -22.15
C LYS A 54 0.00 -3.08 -23.42
N LEU A 55 0.84 -2.06 -23.27
CA LEU A 55 1.38 -1.26 -24.38
C LEU A 55 2.69 -1.82 -24.95
N SER A 56 3.28 -2.83 -24.28
CA SER A 56 4.61 -3.35 -24.58
C SER A 56 4.61 -4.71 -25.28
#